data_AF-A0A354CNA4-F1
#
_entry.id   AF-A0A354CNA4-F1
#
_cell.length_a   1.000
_cell.length_b   1.000
_cell.length_c   1.000
_cell.angle_alpha   90.00
_cell.angle_beta   90.00
_cell.angle_gamma   90.00
#
_symmetry.space_group_name_H-M   'P 1'
#
loop_
_entity.id
_entity.type
_entity.pdbx_description
1 polymer ?
#
loop_
_entity_poly.entity_id
_entity_poly.type
_entity_poly.pdbx_seq_one_letter_code
_entity_poly.pdbx_strand_id
1 'polypeptide(L)'
;VVFTLILAACYGYYPTIYTLQIIYYSFCTFAFVLGLVYLTSAVTVFFRDITQIISIILQVGIWMTPIMWDIAIIPARLQWIFRINPIYYIVNGYREAILVGRGFWHNGLWTLYFWAVTIIMFALGSGVFRRLKIHFADVL
;
A
#
# COMPACT_ATOMS: atom_id res chain seq x y z
N VAL A 1 13.05 2.63 -3.56
CA VAL A 1 13.40 3.97 -3.04
C VAL A 1 14.79 4.42 -3.49
N VAL A 2 15.87 3.72 -3.15
CA VAL A 2 17.22 4.13 -3.58
C VAL A 2 17.36 4.17 -5.10
N PHE A 3 16.91 3.11 -5.79
CA PHE A 3 16.89 3.06 -7.26
C PHE A 3 16.09 4.21 -7.90
N THR A 4 14.91 4.52 -7.37
CA THR A 4 14.05 5.60 -7.88
C THR A 4 14.67 6.99 -7.65
N LEU A 5 15.40 7.19 -6.55
CA LEU A 5 16.13 8.43 -6.28
C LEU A 5 17.35 8.59 -7.19
N ILE A 6 18.08 7.50 -7.45
CA ILE A 6 19.21 7.50 -8.39
C ILE A 6 18.72 7.86 -9.79
N LEU A 7 17.63 7.24 -10.26
CA LEU A 7 17.01 7.59 -11.54
C LEU A 7 16.57 9.05 -11.57
N ALA A 8 15.86 9.54 -10.54
CA ALA A 8 15.43 10.93 -10.49
C ALA A 8 16.60 11.93 -10.58
N ALA A 9 17.71 11.63 -9.88
CA ALA A 9 18.93 12.41 -9.97
C ALA A 9 19.56 12.38 -11.38
N CYS A 10 19.56 11.22 -12.06
CA CYS A 10 19.99 11.11 -13.46
C CYS A 10 19.09 11.91 -14.41
N TYR A 11 17.81 12.06 -14.11
CA TYR A 11 16.84 12.88 -14.87
C TYR A 11 16.89 14.38 -14.51
N GLY A 12 17.80 14.81 -13.64
CA GLY A 12 17.94 16.22 -13.24
C GLY A 12 16.94 16.69 -12.18
N TYR A 13 16.15 15.79 -11.60
CA TYR A 13 15.29 16.09 -10.46
C TYR A 13 16.09 15.94 -9.16
N TYR A 14 16.54 17.08 -8.62
CA TYR A 14 17.27 17.10 -7.36
C TYR A 14 16.33 16.85 -6.17
N PRO A 15 16.79 16.08 -5.15
CA PRO A 15 15.99 15.83 -3.96
C PRO A 15 15.73 17.13 -3.19
N THR A 16 14.46 17.56 -3.18
CA THR A 16 13.97 18.72 -2.41
C THR A 16 13.48 18.29 -1.02
N ILE A 17 13.06 19.24 -0.17
CA ILE A 17 12.48 18.99 1.18
C ILE A 17 11.31 17.98 1.12
N TYR A 18 10.59 17.92 0.01
CA TYR A 18 9.49 16.97 -0.23
C TYR A 18 9.95 15.51 -0.35
N THR A 19 11.20 15.27 -0.70
CA THR A 19 11.82 13.93 -0.73
C THR A 19 11.80 13.28 0.66
N LEU A 20 11.78 14.07 1.73
CA LEU A 20 11.70 13.54 3.10
C LEU A 20 10.38 12.77 3.35
N GLN A 21 9.32 13.08 2.58
CA GLN A 21 8.02 12.40 2.67
C GLN A 21 8.07 10.95 2.18
N ILE A 22 9.12 10.55 1.46
CA ILE A 22 9.40 9.15 1.12
C ILE A 22 9.49 8.30 2.40
N ILE A 23 10.05 8.83 3.48
CA ILE A 23 10.13 8.13 4.77
C ILE A 23 8.71 7.90 5.32
N TYR A 24 7.86 8.93 5.25
CA TYR A 24 6.46 8.83 5.66
C TYR A 24 5.69 7.78 4.84
N TYR A 25 5.77 7.82 3.51
CA TYR A 25 5.09 6.83 2.67
C TYR A 25 5.66 5.41 2.83
N SER A 26 6.95 5.27 3.16
CA SER A 26 7.55 3.98 3.50
C SER A 26 6.97 3.44 4.80
N PHE A 27 6.79 4.29 5.80
CA PHE A 27 6.13 3.92 7.04
C PHE A 27 4.65 3.54 6.82
N CYS A 28 3.92 4.29 6.00
CA CYS A 28 2.55 3.94 5.61
C CYS A 28 2.48 2.57 4.94
N THR A 29 3.39 2.28 4.00
CA THR A 29 3.49 0.98 3.34
C THR A 29 3.74 -0.13 4.34
N PHE A 30 4.69 0.08 5.25
CA PHE A 30 5.02 -0.87 6.29
C PHE A 30 3.79 -1.18 7.17
N ALA A 31 3.11 -0.16 7.69
CA ALA A 31 1.93 -0.33 8.53
C ALA A 31 0.79 -1.09 7.80
N PHE A 32 0.53 -0.75 6.53
CA PHE A 32 -0.48 -1.42 5.72
C PHE A 32 -0.15 -2.90 5.47
N VAL A 33 1.07 -3.19 5.03
CA VAL A 33 1.54 -4.56 4.80
C VAL A 33 1.50 -5.37 6.08
N LEU A 34 1.86 -4.76 7.21
CA LEU A 34 1.85 -5.42 8.51
C LEU A 34 0.43 -5.84 8.92
N GLY A 35 -0.58 -4.98 8.74
CA GLY A 35 -1.99 -5.34 8.92
C GLY A 35 -2.45 -6.47 7.99
N LEU A 36 -2.03 -6.42 6.72
CA LEU A 36 -2.32 -7.46 5.73
C LEU A 36 -1.69 -8.80 6.10
N VAL A 37 -0.43 -8.80 6.54
CA VAL A 37 0.30 -10.00 6.97
C VAL A 37 -0.36 -10.65 8.19
N TYR A 38 -0.83 -9.87 9.17
CA TYR A 38 -1.56 -10.43 10.30
C TYR A 38 -2.86 -11.13 9.88
N LEU A 39 -3.58 -10.57 8.90
CA LEU A 39 -4.77 -11.23 8.33
C LEU A 39 -4.38 -12.51 7.60
N THR A 40 -3.41 -12.46 6.69
CA THR A 40 -3.08 -13.60 5.82
C THR A 40 -2.39 -14.72 6.57
N SER A 41 -1.45 -14.41 7.48
CA SER A 41 -0.70 -15.41 8.25
C SER A 41 -1.60 -16.30 9.10
N ALA A 42 -2.64 -15.72 9.70
CA ALA A 42 -3.62 -16.47 10.47
C ALA A 42 -4.37 -17.49 9.60
N VAL A 43 -4.72 -17.12 8.36
CA VAL A 43 -5.51 -17.94 7.45
C VAL A 43 -4.66 -19.01 6.75
N THR A 44 -3.41 -18.69 6.38
CA THR A 44 -2.53 -19.60 5.65
C THR A 44 -2.13 -20.85 6.44
N VAL A 45 -2.16 -20.79 7.77
CA VAL A 45 -1.85 -21.96 8.62
C VAL A 45 -2.92 -23.05 8.50
N PHE A 46 -4.18 -22.67 8.29
CA PHE A 46 -5.29 -23.63 8.13
C PHE A 46 -5.44 -24.08 6.67
N PHE A 47 -5.11 -23.20 5.71
CA PHE A 47 -5.28 -23.46 4.28
C PHE A 47 -4.02 -23.10 3.50
N ARG A 48 -3.24 -24.11 3.10
CA ARG A 48 -2.03 -23.95 2.28
C ARG A 48 -2.29 -23.31 0.92
N ASP A 49 -3.47 -23.52 0.33
CA ASP A 49 -3.81 -23.00 -1.01
C ASP A 49 -4.01 -21.47 -1.03
N ILE A 50 -4.23 -20.86 0.14
CA ILE A 50 -4.40 -19.40 0.27
C ILE A 50 -3.13 -18.66 -0.15
N THR A 51 -1.95 -19.26 0.04
CA THR A 51 -0.69 -18.66 -0.40
C THR A 51 -0.67 -18.46 -1.92
N GLN A 52 -1.16 -19.44 -2.70
CA GLN A 52 -1.24 -19.31 -4.16
C GLN A 52 -2.24 -18.22 -4.57
N ILE A 53 -3.40 -18.17 -3.91
CA ILE A 53 -4.43 -17.16 -4.18
C ILE A 53 -3.88 -15.75 -3.90
N ILE A 54 -3.16 -15.56 -2.78
CA ILE A 54 -2.52 -14.27 -2.45
C ILE A 54 -1.53 -13.88 -3.54
N SER A 55 -0.71 -14.80 -4.04
CA SER A 55 0.24 -14.53 -5.13
C SER A 55 -0.47 -14.03 -6.39
N ILE A 56 -1.58 -14.66 -6.79
CA ILE A 56 -2.38 -14.24 -7.95
C ILE A 56 -2.97 -12.84 -7.71
N ILE A 57 -3.52 -12.58 -6.52
CA ILE A 57 -4.09 -11.27 -6.16
C ILE A 57 -3.02 -10.18 -6.22
N LEU A 58 -1.81 -10.44 -5.71
CA LEU A 58 -0.71 -9.48 -5.78
C LEU A 58 -0.30 -9.20 -7.23
N GLN A 59 -0.27 -10.22 -8.08
CA GLN A 59 0.06 -10.07 -9.49
C GLN A 59 -0.97 -9.19 -10.22
N VAL A 60 -2.27 -9.40 -9.96
CA VAL A 60 -3.35 -8.53 -10.48
C VAL A 60 -3.28 -7.13 -9.86
N GLY A 61 -2.92 -7.03 -8.58
CA GLY A 61 -2.82 -5.77 -7.83
C GLY A 61 -1.81 -4.78 -8.43
N ILE A 62 -0.72 -5.27 -9.02
CA ILE A 62 0.27 -4.43 -9.72
C ILE A 62 -0.35 -3.72 -10.93
N TRP A 63 -1.27 -4.37 -11.64
CA TRP A 63 -1.97 -3.76 -12.78
C TRP A 63 -3.13 -2.87 -12.35
N MET A 64 -3.80 -3.24 -11.26
CA MET A 64 -4.88 -2.46 -10.67
C MET A 64 -4.39 -1.15 -10.06
N THR A 65 -3.12 -1.07 -9.67
CA THR A 65 -2.53 0.18 -9.22
C THR A 65 -1.75 0.82 -10.37
N PRO A 66 -1.90 2.12 -10.62
CA PRO A 66 -1.17 2.81 -11.69
C PRO A 66 0.29 3.07 -11.26
N ILE A 67 1.04 1.98 -11.08
CA ILE A 67 2.47 1.96 -10.82
C ILE A 67 3.22 2.09 -12.16
N MET A 68 2.84 1.25 -13.12
CA MET A 68 3.49 1.15 -14.44
C MET A 68 2.85 2.08 -15.49
N TRP A 69 1.66 2.61 -15.20
CA TRP A 69 0.86 3.42 -16.12
C TRP A 69 0.30 4.67 -15.43
N ASP A 70 -0.27 5.59 -16.20
CA ASP A 70 -0.89 6.82 -15.69
C ASP A 70 -2.41 6.70 -15.65
N ILE A 71 -3.02 7.07 -14.54
CA ILE A 71 -4.48 7.06 -14.35
C ILE A 71 -5.20 7.98 -15.35
N ALA A 72 -4.51 8.97 -15.92
CA ALA A 72 -5.06 9.88 -16.94
C ALA A 72 -5.49 9.17 -18.24
N ILE A 73 -5.00 7.95 -18.50
CA ILE A 73 -5.39 7.14 -19.68
C ILE A 73 -6.84 6.65 -19.56
N ILE A 74 -7.37 6.55 -18.34
CA ILE A 74 -8.71 6.03 -18.07
C ILE A 74 -9.74 7.19 -18.01
N PRO A 75 -10.97 7.01 -18.52
CA PRO A 75 -12.03 8.00 -18.41
C PRO A 75 -12.26 8.49 -16.97
N ALA A 76 -12.45 9.79 -16.78
CA ALA A 76 -12.59 10.42 -15.46
C ALA A 76 -13.65 9.74 -14.56
N ARG A 77 -14.75 9.22 -15.16
CA ARG A 77 -15.82 8.51 -14.45
C ARG A 77 -15.39 7.17 -13.83
N LEU A 78 -14.30 6.57 -14.29
CA LEU A 78 -13.77 5.30 -13.76
C LEU A 78 -12.55 5.50 -12.86
N GLN A 79 -11.91 6.67 -12.88
CA GLN A 79 -10.73 6.95 -12.08
C GLN A 79 -10.99 6.85 -10.56
N TRP A 80 -12.21 7.13 -10.09
CA TRP A 80 -12.53 7.04 -8.66
C TRP A 80 -12.38 5.63 -8.11
N ILE A 81 -12.65 4.59 -8.92
CA ILE A 81 -12.54 3.19 -8.52
C ILE A 81 -11.08 2.80 -8.25
N PHE A 82 -10.15 3.41 -8.98
CA PHE A 82 -8.72 3.20 -8.77
C PHE A 82 -8.19 4.02 -7.58
N ARG A 83 -8.75 5.22 -7.37
CA ARG A 83 -8.38 6.10 -6.25
C ARG A 83 -8.82 5.57 -4.89
N ILE A 84 -9.86 4.73 -4.83
CA ILE A 84 -10.34 4.12 -3.58
C ILE A 84 -9.34 3.12 -2.98
N ASN A 85 -8.43 2.59 -3.82
CA ASN A 85 -7.44 1.61 -3.40
C ASN A 85 -6.42 2.27 -2.45
N PRO A 86 -6.22 1.78 -1.21
CA PRO A 86 -5.27 2.37 -0.28
C PRO A 86 -3.81 2.34 -0.80
N ILE A 87 -3.48 1.38 -1.68
CA ILE A 87 -2.15 1.30 -2.31
C ILE A 87 -1.96 2.46 -3.32
N TYR A 88 -3.04 2.92 -3.97
CA TYR A 88 -2.99 4.09 -4.86
C TYR A 88 -2.48 5.33 -4.14
N TYR A 89 -2.94 5.57 -2.91
CA TYR A 89 -2.49 6.72 -2.09
C TYR A 89 -0.97 6.70 -1.87
N ILE A 90 -0.41 5.53 -1.55
CA ILE A 90 1.04 5.36 -1.35
C ILE A 90 1.80 5.63 -2.65
N VAL A 91 1.39 4.99 -3.76
CA VAL A 91 2.09 5.08 -5.05
C VAL A 91 2.06 6.52 -5.58
N ASN A 92 0.90 7.16 -5.52
CA ASN A 92 0.76 8.55 -5.94
C ASN A 92 1.58 9.48 -5.02
N GLY A 93 1.61 9.20 -3.71
CA GLY A 93 2.44 9.92 -2.75
C GLY A 93 3.94 9.87 -3.08
N TYR A 94 4.47 8.71 -3.46
CA TYR A 94 5.85 8.59 -3.93
C TYR A 94 6.09 9.38 -5.22
N ARG A 95 5.16 9.38 -6.18
CA ARG A 95 5.27 10.17 -7.41
C ARG A 95 5.30 11.67 -7.13
N GLU A 96 4.36 12.17 -6.33
CA GLU A 96 4.27 13.59 -5.98
C GLU A 96 5.49 14.07 -5.17
N ALA A 97 6.01 13.23 -4.27
CA ALA A 97 7.18 13.57 -3.46
C ALA A 97 8.48 13.68 -4.28
N ILE A 98 8.60 12.92 -5.37
CA ILE A 98 9.81 12.88 -6.22
C ILE A 98 9.72 13.86 -7.39
N LEU A 99 8.56 13.95 -8.07
CA LEU A 99 8.42 14.66 -9.34
C LEU A 99 7.80 16.06 -9.22
N VAL A 100 6.86 16.25 -8.30
CA VAL A 100 5.99 17.45 -8.27
C VAL A 100 6.31 18.37 -7.10
N GLY A 101 6.86 17.82 -6.01
CA GLY A 101 7.18 18.58 -4.80
C GLY A 101 5.92 19.06 -4.05
N ARG A 102 4.84 18.27 -4.07
CA ARG A 102 3.64 18.57 -3.27
C ARG A 102 3.68 17.85 -1.94
N GLY A 103 3.30 18.57 -0.88
CA GLY A 103 3.21 17.99 0.44
C GLY A 103 1.98 17.13 0.65
N PHE A 104 2.10 16.08 1.48
CA PHE A 104 1.00 15.22 1.91
C PHE A 104 -0.22 15.98 2.47
N TRP A 105 0.00 17.20 2.99
CA TRP A 105 -1.02 18.12 3.49
C TRP A 105 -2.03 18.58 2.43
N HIS A 106 -1.66 18.56 1.15
CA HIS A 106 -2.54 19.02 0.06
C HIS A 106 -3.81 18.15 -0.07
N ASN A 107 -3.75 16.91 0.38
CA ASN A 107 -4.81 15.91 0.25
C ASN A 107 -5.16 15.25 1.59
N GLY A 108 -5.31 16.04 2.67
CA GLY A 108 -5.53 15.53 4.03
C GLY A 108 -6.71 14.54 4.19
N LEU A 109 -7.77 14.69 3.39
CA LEU A 109 -8.90 13.75 3.36
C LEU A 109 -8.48 12.33 2.93
N TRP A 110 -7.61 12.21 1.93
CA TRP A 110 -7.12 10.93 1.44
C TRP A 110 -6.14 10.28 2.43
N THR A 111 -5.34 11.10 3.11
CA THR A 111 -4.47 10.67 4.21
C THR A 111 -5.27 10.07 5.36
N LEU A 112 -6.35 10.74 5.76
CA LEU A 112 -7.23 10.25 6.83
C LEU A 112 -7.92 8.95 6.43
N TYR A 113 -8.42 8.87 5.20
CA TYR A 113 -9.02 7.66 4.65
C TYR A 113 -8.03 6.49 4.67
N PHE A 114 -6.79 6.69 4.20
CA PHE A 114 -5.75 5.66 4.21
C PHE A 114 -5.47 5.14 5.63
N TRP A 115 -5.30 6.05 6.59
CA TRP A 115 -5.04 5.67 7.98
C TRP A 115 -6.23 4.96 8.62
N ALA A 116 -7.45 5.40 8.36
CA ALA A 116 -8.66 4.72 8.83
C ALA A 116 -8.72 3.28 8.31
N VAL A 117 -8.53 3.06 7.01
CA VAL A 117 -8.50 1.73 6.39
C VAL A 117 -7.38 0.87 6.97
N THR A 118 -6.17 1.43 7.13
CA THR A 118 -5.02 0.71 7.68
C THR A 118 -5.24 0.27 9.12
N ILE A 119 -5.79 1.15 9.96
CA ILE A 119 -6.12 0.84 11.36
C ILE A 119 -7.20 -0.25 11.43
N ILE A 120 -8.25 -0.15 10.60
CA ILE A 120 -9.30 -1.17 10.53
C ILE A 120 -8.72 -2.53 10.11
N MET A 121 -7.90 -2.57 9.05
CA MET A 121 -7.24 -3.80 8.61
C MET A 121 -6.34 -4.38 9.70
N PHE A 122 -5.57 -3.55 10.39
CA PHE A 122 -4.71 -4.00 11.47
C PHE A 122 -5.51 -4.53 12.67
N ALA A 123 -6.60 -3.86 13.06
CA ALA A 123 -7.49 -4.31 14.12
C ALA A 123 -8.18 -5.64 13.78
N LEU A 124 -8.68 -5.79 12.55
CA LEU A 124 -9.25 -7.04 12.06
C LEU A 124 -8.18 -8.15 12.00
N GLY A 125 -6.99 -7.85 11.49
CA GLY A 125 -5.87 -8.78 11.42
C GLY A 125 -5.44 -9.29 12.77
N SER A 126 -5.26 -8.38 13.72
CA SER A 126 -4.91 -8.73 15.10
C SER A 126 -6.03 -9.53 15.79
N GLY A 127 -7.29 -9.16 15.57
CA GLY A 127 -8.45 -9.87 16.11
C GLY A 127 -8.58 -11.31 15.58
N VAL A 128 -8.47 -11.48 14.27
CA VAL A 128 -8.46 -12.79 13.58
C VAL A 128 -7.27 -13.62 14.07
N PHE A 129 -6.06 -13.06 14.04
CA PHE A 129 -4.86 -13.75 14.51
C PHE A 129 -4.99 -14.23 15.96
N ARG A 130 -5.53 -13.40 16.87
CA ARG A 130 -5.72 -13.77 18.27
C ARG A 130 -6.77 -14.88 18.46
N ARG A 131 -7.83 -14.90 17.65
CA ARG A 131 -8.88 -15.95 17.68
C ARG A 131 -8.36 -17.29 17.16
N LEU A 132 -7.61 -17.26 16.05
CA LEU A 132 -7.04 -18.46 15.45
C LEU A 132 -5.82 -18.98 16.22
N LYS A 133 -5.14 -18.13 17.01
CA LYS A 133 -4.05 -18.55 17.90
C LYS A 133 -4.45 -19.68 18.86
N ILE A 134 -5.70 -19.66 19.32
CA ILE A 134 -6.23 -20.67 20.25
C ILE A 134 -6.30 -22.05 19.58
N HIS A 135 -6.56 -22.10 18.26
CA HIS A 135 -6.68 -23.34 17.49
C HIS A 135 -5.35 -23.82 16.89
N PHE A 136 -4.26 -23.04 17.00
CA PHE A 136 -2.93 -23.50 16.54
C PHE A 136 -2.41 -24.69 17.35
N ALA A 137 -2.86 -24.85 18.59
CA ALA A 137 -2.48 -25.98 19.44
C ALA A 137 -3.08 -27.32 18.97
N ASP A 138 -4.18 -27.30 18.22
CA ASP A 138 -4.86 -28.52 17.76
C ASP A 138 -4.36 -29.02 16.38
N VAL A 139 -3.59 -28.21 15.65
CA VAL A 139 -3.17 -28.49 14.27
C VAL A 139 -1.65 -28.81 14.16
N LEU A 140 -0.88 -28.62 15.24
CA LEU A 140 0.55 -28.96 15.33
C LEU A 140 0.76 -30.31 16.02
#